data_AF-A0A3G9IB87-F1
#
_entry.id   AF-A0A3G9IB87-F1
#
_cell.length_a   1.000
_cell.length_b   1.000
_cell.length_c   1.000
_cell.angle_alpha   90.00
_cell.angle_beta   90.00
_cell.angle_gamma   90.00
#
_symmetry.space_group_name_H-M   'P 1'
#
loop_
_entity.id
_entity.type
_entity.pdbx_description
1 polymer ?
#
loop_
_entity_poly.entity_id
_entity_poly.type
_entity_poly.pdbx_seq_one_letter_code
_entity_poly.pdbx_strand_id
1 'polypeptide(L)'
;MPLRHVRSMSEEPILLEAAARNDRDTLAVQFTILLNRNPDYAQVRWLAPDGMERVRIDRQGQHLWRVTDDQLQNKGERYYFRDAMALPWERVYVSPLDLNVEHGVIDRPFNPILNAKGDSLRRRWEGNFAGASAPLVLNVLLDHL
;
A
#
# COMPACT_ATOMS: atom_id res chain seq x y z
N MET A 1 -16.70 6.68 2.91
CA MET A 1 -16.36 6.25 1.53
C MET A 1 -14.82 6.11 1.41
N PRO A 2 -14.25 4.99 1.89
CA PRO A 2 -12.80 4.77 2.04
C PRO A 2 -11.97 4.99 0.75
N LEU A 3 -12.59 4.72 -0.40
CA LEU A 3 -11.94 4.71 -1.73
C LEU A 3 -11.33 6.05 -2.15
N ARG A 4 -12.00 7.17 -1.84
CA ARG A 4 -11.50 8.50 -2.24
C ARG A 4 -10.26 8.91 -1.44
N HIS A 5 -10.17 8.46 -0.19
CA HIS A 5 -9.08 8.81 0.71
C HIS A 5 -7.78 8.12 0.29
N VAL A 6 -7.84 6.81 0.04
CA VAL A 6 -6.64 6.04 -0.36
C VAL A 6 -6.13 6.45 -1.74
N ARG A 7 -7.01 6.89 -2.65
CA ARG A 7 -6.60 7.54 -3.89
C ARG A 7 -5.77 8.79 -3.63
N SER A 8 -6.34 9.74 -2.89
CA SER A 8 -5.67 11.01 -2.55
C SER A 8 -4.30 10.74 -1.95
N MET A 9 -4.22 9.75 -1.05
CA MET A 9 -2.98 9.34 -0.42
C MET A 9 -1.95 8.76 -1.37
N SER A 10 -2.35 7.90 -2.31
CA SER A 10 -1.43 7.38 -3.33
C SER A 10 -0.86 8.47 -4.25
N GLU A 11 -1.47 9.65 -4.25
CA GLU A 11 -1.07 10.82 -5.04
C GLU A 11 -0.35 11.89 -4.18
N GLU A 12 -0.16 11.66 -2.87
CA GLU A 12 0.51 12.61 -1.98
C GLU A 12 2.01 12.73 -2.34
N PRO A 13 2.53 13.94 -2.59
CA PRO A 13 3.91 14.14 -3.01
C PRO A 13 4.93 13.52 -2.05
N ILE A 14 4.68 13.60 -0.74
CA ILE A 14 5.58 13.03 0.27
C ILE A 14 5.67 11.50 0.19
N LEU A 15 4.56 10.82 -0.13
CA LEU A 15 4.53 9.37 -0.28
C LEU A 15 5.23 8.93 -1.57
N LEU A 16 5.01 9.68 -2.66
CA LEU A 16 5.66 9.43 -3.94
C LEU A 16 7.18 9.67 -3.88
N GLU A 17 7.60 10.78 -3.26
CA GLU A 17 9.03 11.09 -3.07
C GLU A 17 9.71 10.08 -2.14
N ALA A 18 9.06 9.69 -1.05
CA ALA A 18 9.59 8.69 -0.14
C ALA A 18 9.70 7.31 -0.82
N ALA A 19 8.69 6.90 -1.61
CA ALA A 19 8.75 5.67 -2.37
C ALA A 19 9.86 5.69 -3.45
N ALA A 20 10.01 6.81 -4.18
CA ALA A 20 11.05 6.98 -5.19
C ALA A 20 12.46 6.92 -4.60
N ARG A 21 12.64 7.47 -3.39
CA ARG A 21 13.90 7.42 -2.63
C ARG A 21 14.07 6.13 -1.83
N ASN A 22 13.07 5.24 -1.83
CA ASN A 22 12.99 4.08 -0.94
C ASN A 22 13.22 4.44 0.55
N ASP A 23 12.73 5.61 0.95
CA ASP A 23 12.71 6.11 2.32
C ASP A 23 11.59 5.42 3.12
N ARG A 24 11.93 4.26 3.69
CA ARG A 24 11.00 3.40 4.44
C ARG A 24 10.50 4.05 5.72
N ASP A 25 11.29 4.94 6.33
CA ASP A 25 10.95 5.56 7.61
C ASP A 25 9.91 6.65 7.42
N THR A 26 10.09 7.50 6.40
CA THR A 26 9.06 8.48 6.01
C THR A 26 7.76 7.79 5.64
N LEU A 27 7.80 6.71 4.85
CA LEU A 27 6.61 5.92 4.51
C LEU A 27 5.92 5.35 5.75
N ALA A 28 6.68 4.79 6.69
CA ALA A 28 6.14 4.24 7.93
C ALA A 28 5.43 5.30 8.79
N VAL A 29 6.02 6.50 8.90
CA VAL A 29 5.40 7.65 9.59
C VAL A 29 4.09 8.05 8.92
N GLN A 30 4.08 8.20 7.59
CA GLN A 30 2.88 8.58 6.85
C GLN A 30 1.77 7.52 6.93
N PHE A 31 2.14 6.23 6.88
CA PHE A 31 1.18 5.14 7.07
C PHE A 31 0.62 5.14 8.48
N THR A 32 1.45 5.36 9.50
CA THR A 32 0.97 5.48 10.89
C THR A 32 -0.04 6.61 11.05
N ILE A 33 0.20 7.77 10.41
CA ILE A 33 -0.75 8.89 10.39
C ILE A 33 -2.06 8.50 9.67
N LEU A 34 -1.96 7.79 8.54
CA LEU A 34 -3.11 7.29 7.79
C LEU A 34 -3.98 6.37 8.63
N LEU A 35 -3.39 5.34 9.24
CA LEU A 35 -4.14 4.41 10.08
C LEU A 35 -4.77 5.17 11.24
N ASN A 36 -4.03 6.05 11.94
CA ASN A 36 -4.58 6.84 13.05
C ASN A 36 -5.82 7.66 12.67
N ARG A 37 -5.88 8.19 11.44
CA ARG A 37 -7.03 8.97 10.94
C ARG A 37 -8.19 8.12 10.43
N ASN A 38 -7.95 6.84 10.17
CA ASN A 38 -8.93 5.91 9.60
C ASN A 38 -8.99 4.65 10.50
N PRO A 39 -9.77 4.69 11.59
CA PRO A 39 -9.85 3.59 12.55
C PRO A 39 -10.26 2.25 11.92
N ASP A 40 -11.06 2.30 10.84
CA ASP A 40 -11.52 1.13 10.10
C ASP A 40 -10.40 0.46 9.27
N TYR A 41 -9.18 1.01 9.25
CA TYR A 41 -8.05 0.42 8.52
C TYR A 41 -7.24 -0.45 9.47
N ALA A 42 -7.25 -1.75 9.21
CA ALA A 42 -6.49 -2.75 9.93
C ALA A 42 -5.01 -2.74 9.53
N GLN A 43 -4.71 -2.44 8.28
CA GLN A 43 -3.34 -2.53 7.76
C GLN A 43 -3.12 -1.62 6.55
N VAL A 44 -1.90 -1.11 6.41
CA VAL A 44 -1.42 -0.43 5.20
C VAL A 44 -0.03 -0.95 4.85
N ARG A 45 0.19 -1.28 3.57
CA ARG A 45 1.49 -1.72 3.06
C ARG A 45 1.89 -1.04 1.76
N TRP A 46 3.21 -0.87 1.60
CA TRP A 46 3.85 -0.54 0.33
C TRP A 46 4.46 -1.80 -0.28
N LEU A 47 4.04 -2.12 -1.50
CA LEU A 47 4.60 -3.21 -2.30
C LEU A 47 5.53 -2.66 -3.37
N ALA A 48 6.70 -3.28 -3.52
CA ALA A 48 7.60 -3.06 -4.63
C ALA A 48 7.03 -3.65 -5.95
N PRO A 49 7.61 -3.32 -7.11
CA PRO A 49 7.08 -3.77 -8.42
C PRO A 49 7.08 -5.30 -8.62
N ASP A 50 7.92 -6.01 -7.87
CA ASP A 50 7.98 -7.48 -7.81
C ASP A 50 6.97 -8.10 -6.82
N GLY A 51 6.21 -7.27 -6.12
CA GLY A 51 5.24 -7.68 -5.11
C GLY A 51 5.83 -7.89 -3.72
N MET A 52 7.11 -7.58 -3.49
CA MET A 52 7.70 -7.66 -2.17
C MET A 52 7.23 -6.51 -1.27
N GLU A 53 6.78 -6.83 -0.06
CA GLU A 53 6.48 -5.82 0.95
C GLU A 53 7.77 -5.08 1.36
N ARG A 54 7.69 -3.74 1.42
CA ARG A 54 8.81 -2.87 1.80
C ARG A 54 8.55 -2.13 3.10
N VAL A 55 7.29 -1.79 3.36
CA VAL A 55 6.79 -1.19 4.59
C VAL A 55 5.39 -1.74 4.84
N ARG A 56 5.12 -2.16 6.07
CA ARG A 56 3.80 -2.62 6.52
C ARG A 56 3.55 -2.09 7.93
N ILE A 57 2.42 -1.42 8.10
CA ILE A 57 1.90 -1.00 9.41
C ILE A 57 0.60 -1.75 9.65
N ASP A 58 0.52 -2.40 10.80
CA ASP A 58 -0.66 -3.14 11.23
C ASP A 58 -1.30 -2.46 12.45
N ARG A 59 -2.60 -2.72 12.65
CA ARG A 59 -3.39 -2.32 13.79
C ARG A 59 -3.87 -3.55 14.57
N GLN A 60 -3.79 -3.47 15.89
CA GLN A 60 -4.39 -4.42 16.85
C GLN A 60 -5.03 -3.57 17.95
N GLY A 61 -6.35 -3.48 17.88
CA GLY A 61 -7.12 -2.55 18.69
C GLY A 61 -6.64 -1.10 18.48
N GLN A 62 -6.10 -0.50 19.53
CA GLN A 62 -5.64 0.89 19.53
C GLN A 62 -4.14 1.06 19.21
N HIS A 63 -3.40 -0.05 19.08
CA HIS A 63 -1.97 0.01 18.83
C HIS A 63 -1.65 -0.15 17.34
N LEU A 64 -0.69 0.65 16.87
CA LEU A 64 -0.12 0.56 15.53
C LEU A 64 1.35 0.16 15.66
N TRP A 65 1.79 -0.83 14.89
CA TRP A 65 3.21 -1.19 14.82
C TRP A 65 3.67 -1.38 13.39
N ARG A 66 4.94 -1.07 13.16
CA ARG A 66 5.63 -1.41 11.93
C ARG A 66 6.10 -2.86 12.00
N VAL A 67 5.75 -3.63 11.00
CA VAL A 67 6.22 -5.01 10.85
C VAL A 67 7.70 -5.02 10.47
N THR A 68 8.45 -5.93 11.08
CA THR A 68 9.90 -6.05 10.90
C THR A 68 10.23 -6.66 9.55
N ASP A 69 11.43 -6.37 9.03
CA ASP A 69 11.87 -6.78 7.70
C ASP A 69 11.84 -8.31 7.49
N ASP A 70 12.06 -9.11 8.55
CA ASP A 70 12.02 -10.57 8.53
C ASP A 70 10.60 -11.16 8.40
N GLN A 71 9.57 -10.37 8.71
CA GLN A 71 8.16 -10.75 8.63
C GLN A 71 7.45 -10.24 7.36
N LEU A 72 8.14 -9.42 6.56
CA LEU A 72 7.63 -8.93 5.27
C LEU A 72 7.54 -10.08 4.26
N GLN A 73 6.45 -10.08 3.49
CA GLN A 73 6.14 -11.18 2.58
C GLN A 73 6.12 -10.71 1.12
N ASN A 74 6.36 -11.65 0.21
CA ASN A 74 6.11 -11.43 -1.21
C ASN A 74 4.65 -11.76 -1.55
N LYS A 75 3.94 -10.81 -2.16
CA LYS A 75 2.55 -10.92 -2.60
C LYS A 75 2.39 -10.85 -4.13
N GLY A 76 3.49 -10.92 -4.88
CA GLY A 76 3.52 -10.79 -6.35
C GLY A 76 2.68 -11.84 -7.09
N GLU A 77 2.48 -13.01 -6.49
CA GLU A 77 1.64 -14.06 -7.07
C GLU A 77 0.15 -13.88 -6.80
N ARG A 78 -0.23 -12.95 -5.92
CA ARG A 78 -1.63 -12.73 -5.57
C ARG A 78 -2.36 -12.04 -6.71
N TYR A 79 -3.57 -12.52 -7.02
CA TYR A 79 -4.37 -11.99 -8.11
C TYR A 79 -4.62 -10.48 -7.96
N TYR A 80 -4.92 -9.98 -6.74
CA TYR A 80 -5.14 -8.55 -6.51
C TYR A 80 -3.92 -7.69 -6.86
N PHE A 81 -2.71 -8.23 -6.67
CA PHE A 81 -1.49 -7.53 -7.04
C PHE A 81 -1.32 -7.53 -8.56
N ARG A 82 -1.52 -8.68 -9.20
CA ARG A 82 -1.45 -8.82 -10.67
C ARG A 82 -2.48 -7.91 -11.36
N ASP A 83 -3.71 -7.90 -10.87
CA ASP A 83 -4.80 -7.07 -11.38
C ASP A 83 -4.49 -5.58 -11.20
N ALA A 84 -4.03 -5.16 -10.01
CA ALA A 84 -3.62 -3.78 -9.76
C ALA A 84 -2.46 -3.35 -10.66
N MET A 85 -1.49 -4.25 -10.91
CA MET A 85 -0.36 -3.98 -11.80
C MET A 85 -0.77 -3.86 -13.27
N ALA A 86 -1.79 -4.61 -13.70
CA ALA A 86 -2.38 -4.54 -15.03
C ALA A 86 -3.17 -3.25 -15.30
N LEU A 87 -3.53 -2.49 -14.26
CA LEU A 87 -4.23 -1.22 -14.43
C LEU A 87 -3.29 -0.09 -14.91
N PRO A 88 -3.86 0.87 -15.67
CA PRO A 88 -3.21 2.15 -15.91
C PRO A 88 -2.78 2.83 -14.60
N TRP A 89 -1.74 3.64 -14.70
CA TRP A 89 -1.28 4.52 -13.61
C TRP A 89 -2.43 5.43 -13.10
N GLU A 90 -2.31 5.87 -11.84
CA GLU A 90 -3.26 6.76 -11.16
C GLU A 90 -4.67 6.15 -10.96
N ARG A 91 -4.77 4.82 -11.03
CA ARG A 91 -6.00 4.09 -10.74
C ARG A 91 -5.95 3.43 -9.37
N VAL A 92 -7.11 3.46 -8.73
CA VAL A 92 -7.39 2.70 -7.52
C VAL A 92 -8.20 1.47 -7.91
N TYR A 93 -7.67 0.31 -7.56
CA TYR A 93 -8.31 -0.99 -7.65
C TYR A 93 -8.84 -1.38 -6.28
N VAL A 94 -10.13 -1.69 -6.21
CA VAL A 94 -10.72 -2.28 -5.02
C VAL A 94 -10.88 -3.76 -5.32
N SER A 95 -10.18 -4.62 -4.58
CA SER A 95 -10.45 -6.06 -4.66
C SER A 95 -11.77 -6.32 -3.94
N PRO A 96 -12.78 -6.90 -4.63
CA PRO A 96 -14.13 -7.01 -4.09
C PRO A 96 -14.22 -7.95 -2.88
N LEU A 97 -13.34 -8.94 -2.73
CA LEU A 97 -13.25 -9.83 -1.57
C LEU A 97 -11.89 -10.52 -1.58
N ASP A 98 -11.02 -10.25 -0.61
CA ASP A 98 -9.80 -11.05 -0.44
C ASP A 98 -9.81 -11.88 0.83
N LEU A 99 -9.25 -13.08 0.71
CA LEU A 99 -8.81 -13.86 1.84
C LEU A 99 -7.46 -13.26 2.24
N ASN A 100 -7.38 -12.49 3.33
CA ASN A 100 -6.07 -12.15 3.85
C ASN A 100 -5.39 -13.47 4.24
N VAL A 101 -4.30 -13.82 3.56
CA VAL A 101 -3.52 -15.03 3.87
C VAL A 101 -2.21 -14.59 4.47
N GLU A 102 -2.06 -14.78 5.77
CA GLU A 102 -0.81 -14.57 6.50
C GLU A 102 -0.22 -15.92 6.88
N HIS A 103 1.05 -16.14 6.54
CA HIS A 103 1.75 -17.40 6.84
C HIS A 103 1.01 -18.67 6.33
N GLY A 104 0.25 -18.56 5.25
CA GLY A 104 -0.52 -19.67 4.67
C GLY A 104 -1.87 -19.94 5.35
N VAL A 105 -2.25 -19.17 6.38
CA VAL A 105 -3.54 -19.28 7.05
C VAL A 105 -4.49 -18.20 6.52
N ILE A 106 -5.68 -18.63 6.13
CA ILE A 106 -6.77 -17.71 5.76
C ILE A 106 -7.27 -17.04 7.03
N ASP A 107 -7.09 -15.73 7.10
CA ASP A 107 -7.70 -14.88 8.10
C ASP A 107 -9.18 -14.67 7.76
N ARG A 108 -10.06 -14.83 8.75
CA ARG A 108 -11.51 -14.59 8.63
C ARG A 108 -11.91 -13.61 9.73
N PRO A 109 -12.71 -12.56 9.44
CA PRO A 109 -13.57 -12.39 8.26
C PRO A 109 -12.92 -11.70 7.04
N PHE A 110 -13.66 -11.64 5.93
CA PHE A 110 -13.21 -11.31 4.56
C PHE A 110 -12.86 -9.83 4.34
N ASN A 111 -11.67 -9.38 4.74
CA ASN A 111 -11.34 -7.95 4.69
C ASN A 111 -11.15 -7.46 3.24
N PRO A 112 -11.90 -6.44 2.78
CA PRO A 112 -11.69 -5.87 1.45
C PRO A 112 -10.32 -5.19 1.38
N ILE A 113 -9.68 -5.34 0.22
CA ILE A 113 -8.35 -4.81 -0.02
C ILE A 113 -8.44 -3.68 -1.05
N LEU A 114 -7.89 -2.53 -0.68
CA LEU A 114 -7.80 -1.38 -1.55
C LEU A 114 -6.37 -1.20 -2.04
N ASN A 115 -6.17 -1.37 -3.35
CA ASN A 115 -4.89 -1.17 -4.02
C ASN A 115 -4.91 0.15 -4.80
N ALA A 116 -3.98 1.05 -4.53
CA ALA A 116 -3.82 2.27 -5.32
C ALA A 116 -2.45 2.29 -5.97
N LYS A 117 -2.41 2.61 -7.28
CA LYS A 117 -1.18 2.72 -8.08
C LYS A 117 -0.91 4.19 -8.38
N GLY A 118 -0.02 4.80 -7.61
CA GLY A 118 0.45 6.17 -7.87
C GLY A 118 1.53 6.19 -8.94
N ASP A 119 1.48 7.17 -9.84
CA ASP A 119 2.62 7.52 -10.70
C ASP A 119 3.57 8.41 -9.90
N SER A 120 4.72 7.84 -9.53
CA SER A 120 5.67 8.54 -8.68
C SER A 120 6.26 9.80 -9.34
N LEU A 121 6.25 9.95 -10.69
CA LEU A 121 7.03 11.01 -11.34
C LEU A 121 6.57 11.50 -12.73
N ARG A 122 5.37 11.23 -13.25
CA ARG A 122 4.98 11.78 -14.57
C ARG A 122 4.89 13.31 -14.64
N ARG A 123 4.51 14.02 -13.57
CA ARG A 123 4.35 15.49 -13.60
C ARG A 123 5.63 16.31 -13.45
N ARG A 124 6.81 15.69 -13.27
CA ARG A 124 8.10 16.40 -13.16
C ARG A 124 9.09 16.03 -14.28
N TRP A 125 8.58 15.51 -15.39
CA TRP A 125 9.33 14.96 -16.53
C TRP A 125 9.74 16.03 -17.56
N GLU A 126 10.18 17.22 -17.13
CA GLU A 126 10.90 18.16 -18.01
C GLU A 126 12.39 18.29 -17.63
N GLY A 127 12.89 17.56 -16.63
CA GLY A 127 14.26 17.70 -16.14
C GLY A 127 14.87 16.42 -15.59
N ASN A 128 15.36 15.56 -16.50
CA ASN A 128 16.52 14.68 -16.37
C ASN A 128 16.87 14.12 -14.97
N PHE A 129 16.32 12.96 -14.62
CA PHE A 129 16.92 12.05 -13.63
C PHE A 129 16.78 10.60 -14.12
N ALA A 130 17.91 9.96 -14.40
CA ALA A 130 18.01 8.52 -14.60
C ALA A 130 17.95 7.83 -13.23
N GLY A 131 16.76 7.57 -12.71
CA GLY A 131 16.61 6.88 -11.43
C GLY A 131 15.18 6.79 -10.90
N ALA A 132 14.60 5.58 -11.05
CA ALA A 132 13.40 5.05 -10.39
C ALA A 132 12.02 5.60 -10.82
N SER A 133 11.31 4.83 -11.65
CA SER A 133 9.85 4.86 -11.77
C SER A 133 9.27 3.51 -11.35
N ALA A 134 9.36 3.22 -10.05
CA ALA A 134 8.60 2.11 -9.47
C ALA A 134 7.20 2.62 -9.08
N PRO A 135 6.10 1.93 -9.46
CA PRO A 135 4.77 2.23 -8.96
C PRO A 135 4.75 2.19 -7.43
N LEU A 136 4.17 3.21 -6.80
CA LEU A 136 3.71 3.08 -5.42
C LEU A 136 2.44 2.23 -5.46
N VAL A 137 2.53 0.98 -5.02
CA VAL A 137 1.36 0.13 -4.78
C VAL A 137 1.03 0.20 -3.29
N LEU A 138 -0.02 0.96 -2.97
CA LEU A 138 -0.54 1.10 -1.63
C LEU A 138 -1.69 0.11 -1.44
N ASN A 139 -1.56 -0.80 -0.49
CA ASN A 139 -2.57 -1.81 -0.20
C ASN A 139 -3.11 -1.63 1.22
N VAL A 140 -4.42 -1.40 1.35
CA VAL A 140 -5.09 -1.13 2.63
C VAL A 140 -6.10 -2.23 2.91
N LEU A 141 -6.02 -2.82 4.11
CA LEU A 141 -6.97 -3.80 4.62
C LEU A 141 -7.98 -3.07 5.52
N LEU A 142 -9.28 -3.23 5.25
CA LEU A 142 -10.31 -2.73 6.17
C LEU A 142 -10.57 -3.75 7.27
N ASP A 143 -10.78 -3.28 8.50
CA ASP A 143 -11.28 -4.10 9.61
C ASP A 143 -12.80 -4.27 9.48
N HIS A 144 -13.34 -5.45 9.79
CA HIS A 144 -14.79 -5.62 9.92
C HIS A 144 -15.21 -5.23 11.34
N LEU A 145 -16.23 -4.38 11.44
CA LEU A 145 -17.04 -4.29 12.65
C LEU A 145 -17.73 -5.62 12.97
#